data_AF-A0A671R5Q5-F1
#
_entry.id   AF-A0A671R5Q5-F1
#
_cell.length_a   1.000
_cell.length_b   1.000
_cell.length_c   1.000
_cell.angle_alpha   90.00
_cell.angle_beta   90.00
_cell.angle_gamma   90.00
#
_symmetry.space_group_name_H-M   'P 1'
#
loop_
_entity.id
_entity.type
_entity.pdbx_description
1 polymer ?
#
loop_
_entity_poly.entity_id
_entity_poly.type
_entity_poly.pdbx_seq_one_letter_code
_entity_poly.pdbx_strand_id
1 'polypeptide(L)'
;IMMRILNNLSDLRETRFGQPCPRHGLKLLWWFAHDCVQIDSNGRMTAQCDPANGAFGFHQFYNVDGLLPKTTLPYYELGNLNTPGSLPHYVTENCTGYSDSSNTDRNIVSFKSSWSSALMCSASFTFHSMSFYSSKQQQTHTHTTCRTTSVCYIV
;
A
#
# COMPACT_ATOMS: atom_id res chain seq x y z
N ILE A 1 -12.24 -9.88 9.50
CA ILE A 1 -11.11 -9.00 9.10
C ILE A 1 -11.17 -7.76 9.97
N MET A 2 -10.12 -7.45 10.72
CA MET A 2 -10.05 -6.23 11.54
C MET A 2 -9.33 -5.15 10.74
N MET A 3 -10.08 -4.13 10.31
CA MET A 3 -9.53 -2.99 9.58
C MET A 3 -9.15 -1.89 10.57
N ARG A 4 -7.88 -1.49 10.59
CA ARG A 4 -7.38 -0.41 11.46
C ARG A 4 -7.33 0.89 10.69
N ILE A 5 -7.85 1.98 11.25
CA ILE A 5 -7.70 3.33 10.69
C ILE A 5 -6.38 3.91 11.18
N LEU A 6 -5.55 4.42 10.27
CA LEU A 6 -4.31 5.12 10.61
C LEU A 6 -4.54 6.63 10.49
N ASN A 7 -4.26 7.35 11.58
CA ASN A 7 -4.39 8.80 11.61
C ASN A 7 -3.03 9.51 11.72
N ASN A 8 -1.99 8.80 12.16
CA ASN A 8 -0.66 9.36 12.38
C ASN A 8 0.45 8.31 12.23
N LEU A 9 1.70 8.77 12.26
CA LEU A 9 2.89 7.92 12.16
C LEU A 9 2.99 6.89 13.31
N SER A 10 2.49 7.19 14.50
CA SER A 10 2.50 6.25 15.63
C SER A 10 1.61 5.05 15.35
N ASP A 11 0.42 5.28 14.78
CA ASP A 11 -0.47 4.19 14.34
C ASP A 11 0.23 3.29 13.33
N LEU A 12 0.95 3.86 12.36
CA LEU A 12 1.71 3.09 11.37
C LEU A 12 2.81 2.26 12.04
N ARG A 13 3.57 2.84 12.97
CA ARG A 13 4.65 2.13 13.69
C ARG A 13 4.14 0.90 14.44
N GLU A 14 2.97 0.99 15.07
CA GLU A 14 2.37 -0.13 15.80
C GLU A 14 1.95 -1.30 14.89
N THR A 15 1.70 -1.03 13.61
CA THR A 15 1.31 -2.08 12.67
C THR A 15 2.49 -2.97 12.26
N ARG A 16 3.74 -2.53 12.46
CA ARG A 16 4.96 -3.16 11.92
C ARG A 16 4.99 -3.23 10.39
N PHE A 17 4.24 -2.37 9.71
CA PHE A 17 4.32 -2.23 8.26
C PHE A 17 5.77 -1.91 7.82
N GLY A 18 6.25 -2.63 6.80
CA GLY A 18 7.64 -2.54 6.34
C GLY A 18 8.68 -3.08 7.32
N GLN A 19 8.29 -3.90 8.32
CA GLN A 19 9.20 -4.54 9.27
C GLN A 19 8.95 -6.06 9.37
N PRO A 20 9.98 -6.87 9.68
CA PRO A 20 11.39 -6.50 9.81
C PRO A 20 12.07 -6.26 8.45
N CYS A 21 13.22 -5.58 8.44
CA CYS A 21 14.06 -5.48 7.24
C CYS A 21 14.38 -6.88 6.67
N PRO A 22 14.48 -7.07 5.35
CA PRO A 22 14.46 -6.08 4.27
C PRO A 22 13.09 -5.98 3.59
N ARG A 23 12.14 -5.27 4.20
CA ARG A 23 10.82 -5.02 3.62
C ARG A 23 10.76 -3.63 2.99
N HIS A 24 10.11 -3.54 1.83
CA HIS A 24 10.07 -2.32 1.03
C HIS A 24 8.85 -1.43 1.33
N GLY A 25 7.90 -1.89 2.15
CA GLY A 25 6.64 -1.18 2.41
C GLY A 25 6.81 0.29 2.83
N LEU A 26 7.75 0.60 3.73
CA LEU A 26 7.98 1.99 4.17
C LEU A 26 8.51 2.89 3.04
N LYS A 27 9.43 2.38 2.22
CA LYS A 27 9.98 3.11 1.07
C LYS A 27 8.90 3.32 0.00
N LEU A 28 8.07 2.30 -0.22
CA LEU A 28 6.92 2.36 -1.12
C LEU A 28 5.89 3.39 -0.66
N LEU A 29 5.57 3.40 0.64
CA LEU A 29 4.65 4.37 1.24
C LEU A 29 5.18 5.79 1.12
N TRP A 30 6.47 6.00 1.40
CA TRP A 30 7.12 7.30 1.24
C TRP A 30 7.05 7.79 -0.21
N TRP A 31 7.46 6.96 -1.17
CA TRP A 31 7.36 7.29 -2.60
C TRP A 31 5.93 7.61 -3.01
N PHE A 32 4.96 6.79 -2.59
CA PHE A 32 3.56 7.02 -2.94
C PHE A 32 3.06 8.36 -2.40
N ALA A 33 3.36 8.69 -1.15
CA ALA A 33 2.92 9.92 -0.52
C ALA A 33 3.65 11.17 -1.04
N HIS A 34 4.92 11.06 -1.41
CA HIS A 34 5.77 12.17 -1.81
C HIS A 34 5.72 12.45 -3.32
N ASP A 35 5.78 11.39 -4.14
CA ASP A 35 5.92 11.51 -5.59
C ASP A 35 4.62 11.27 -6.36
N CYS A 36 3.75 10.36 -5.90
CA CYS A 36 2.47 10.12 -6.57
C CYS A 36 1.33 11.00 -6.05
N VAL A 37 1.31 11.41 -4.78
CA VAL A 37 0.20 12.21 -4.23
C VAL A 37 0.60 13.67 -4.07
N GLN A 38 -0.21 14.57 -4.64
CA GLN A 38 -0.09 16.01 -4.43
C GLN A 38 -1.28 16.53 -3.63
N ILE A 39 -1.02 17.42 -2.67
CA ILE A 39 -2.05 18.16 -1.95
C ILE A 39 -2.21 19.54 -2.59
N ASP A 40 -3.42 19.88 -3.03
CA ASP A 40 -3.73 21.23 -3.54
C ASP A 40 -3.95 22.24 -2.39
N SER A 41 -4.10 23.52 -2.75
CA SER A 41 -4.34 24.60 -1.78
C SER A 41 -5.63 24.44 -0.95
N ASN A 42 -6.54 23.56 -1.37
CA ASN A 42 -7.79 23.25 -0.67
C ASN A 42 -7.65 21.98 0.20
N GLY A 43 -6.44 21.43 0.34
CA GLY A 43 -6.18 20.21 1.09
C GLY A 43 -6.61 18.92 0.36
N ARG A 44 -6.93 18.98 -0.93
CA ARG A 44 -7.35 17.80 -1.70
C ARG A 44 -6.14 17.02 -2.17
N MET A 45 -6.13 15.72 -1.90
CA MET A 45 -5.11 14.80 -2.38
C MET A 45 -5.45 14.29 -3.78
N THR A 46 -4.59 14.56 -4.74
CA THR A 46 -4.73 14.15 -6.14
C THR A 46 -3.56 13.27 -6.56
N ALA A 47 -3.81 12.30 -7.44
CA ALA A 47 -2.77 11.48 -8.02
C ALA A 47 -2.09 12.24 -9.16
N GLN A 48 -0.77 12.33 -9.09
CA GLN A 48 0.13 12.70 -10.19
C GLN A 48 0.43 11.50 -11.08
N CYS A 49 0.31 10.29 -10.53
CA CYS A 49 0.43 9.04 -11.28
C CYS A 49 -0.95 8.57 -11.77
N ASP A 50 -0.99 7.84 -12.89
CA ASP A 50 -2.22 7.23 -13.42
C ASP A 50 -2.24 5.72 -13.15
N PRO A 51 -2.97 5.27 -12.10
CA PRO A 51 -3.07 3.86 -11.77
C PRO A 51 -3.84 3.05 -12.81
N ALA A 52 -4.75 3.67 -13.57
CA ALA A 52 -5.59 2.98 -14.53
C ALA A 52 -4.80 2.51 -15.75
N ASN A 53 -3.74 3.24 -16.11
CA ASN A 53 -2.81 2.88 -17.17
C ASN A 53 -1.64 2.00 -16.69
N GLY A 54 -1.64 1.59 -15.41
CA GLY A 54 -0.59 0.74 -14.84
C GLY A 54 0.75 1.44 -14.63
N ALA A 55 0.76 2.77 -14.53
CA ALA A 55 1.98 3.53 -14.24
C ALA A 55 2.68 2.97 -12.99
N PHE A 56 4.02 2.96 -12.94
CA PHE A 56 4.76 2.51 -11.75
C PHE A 56 4.39 1.10 -11.24
N GLY A 57 3.84 0.23 -12.10
CA GLY A 57 3.44 -1.12 -11.71
C GLY A 57 2.13 -1.19 -10.93
N PHE A 58 1.23 -0.21 -11.09
CA PHE A 58 -0.15 -0.35 -10.62
C PHE A 58 -0.88 -1.47 -11.35
N HIS A 59 -1.69 -2.23 -10.62
CA HIS A 59 -2.60 -3.24 -11.17
C HIS A 59 -4.00 -3.07 -10.58
N GLN A 60 -5.04 -3.44 -11.32
CA GLN A 60 -6.40 -3.38 -10.79
C GLN A 60 -6.61 -4.45 -9.70
N PHE A 61 -7.07 -4.02 -8.53
CA PHE A 61 -7.40 -4.90 -7.41
C PHE A 61 -8.91 -5.14 -7.34
N TYR A 62 -9.37 -6.36 -7.63
CA TYR A 62 -10.79 -6.66 -7.74
C TYR A 62 -11.51 -6.90 -6.40
N ASN A 63 -10.77 -6.94 -5.28
CA ASN A 63 -11.34 -7.13 -3.94
C ASN A 63 -12.29 -8.35 -3.84
N VAL A 64 -11.96 -9.45 -4.53
CA VAL A 64 -12.80 -10.66 -4.62
C VAL A 64 -13.10 -11.28 -3.25
N ASP A 65 -12.13 -11.24 -2.34
CA ASP A 65 -12.26 -11.79 -0.98
C ASP A 65 -12.94 -10.82 0.01
N GLY A 66 -13.36 -9.64 -0.45
CA GLY A 66 -14.03 -8.65 0.40
C GLY A 66 -13.14 -8.07 1.50
N LEU A 67 -11.83 -7.94 1.24
CA LEU A 67 -10.87 -7.35 2.17
C LEU A 67 -11.13 -5.86 2.45
N LEU A 68 -11.64 -5.15 1.45
CA LEU A 68 -11.97 -3.73 1.49
C LEU A 68 -13.48 -3.51 1.40
N PRO A 69 -13.99 -2.33 1.82
CA PRO A 69 -15.40 -2.01 1.68
C PRO A 69 -15.82 -2.04 0.22
N LYS A 70 -17.02 -2.55 -0.06
CA LYS A 70 -17.60 -2.50 -1.41
C LYS A 70 -17.84 -1.03 -1.79
N THR A 71 -17.35 -0.65 -2.96
CA THR A 71 -17.48 0.69 -3.54
C THR A 71 -17.67 0.56 -5.05
N THR A 72 -18.21 1.60 -5.69
CA THR A 72 -18.32 1.69 -7.15
C THR A 72 -17.02 2.15 -7.80
N LEU A 73 -16.06 2.65 -7.01
CA LEU A 73 -14.76 3.08 -7.50
C LEU A 73 -13.81 1.89 -7.66
N PRO A 74 -12.91 1.91 -8.66
CA PRO A 74 -11.87 0.91 -8.77
C PRO A 74 -10.87 1.02 -7.61
N TYR A 75 -10.31 -0.13 -7.25
CA TYR A 75 -9.12 -0.22 -6.41
C TYR A 75 -7.94 -0.59 -7.30
N TYR A 76 -6.77 -0.04 -6.98
CA TYR A 76 -5.52 -0.34 -7.63
C TYR A 76 -4.49 -0.73 -6.58
N GLU A 77 -3.74 -1.79 -6.83
CA GLU A 77 -2.65 -2.25 -5.98
C GLU A 77 -1.29 -1.83 -6.56
N LEU A 78 -0.34 -1.60 -5.65
CA LEU A 78 1.04 -1.22 -5.92
C LEU A 78 1.97 -1.96 -4.95
N GLY A 79 3.22 -2.19 -5.36
CA GLY A 79 4.25 -2.76 -4.51
C GLY A 79 4.52 -4.23 -4.81
N ASN A 80 3.97 -4.76 -5.91
CA ASN A 80 4.39 -6.07 -6.38
C ASN A 80 5.73 -5.96 -7.11
N LEU A 81 6.80 -6.37 -6.44
CA LEU A 81 8.16 -6.26 -6.99
C LEU A 81 8.52 -7.33 -8.02
N ASN A 82 7.64 -8.31 -8.26
CA ASN A 82 7.76 -9.19 -9.42
C ASN A 82 7.39 -8.45 -10.71
N THR A 83 6.60 -7.38 -10.60
CA THR A 83 6.18 -6.50 -11.69
C THR A 83 6.32 -5.03 -11.25
N PRO A 84 7.54 -4.59 -10.89
CA PRO A 84 7.76 -3.29 -10.25
C PRO A 84 7.49 -2.10 -11.17
N GLY A 85 7.32 -2.35 -12.48
CA GLY A 85 7.10 -1.31 -13.48
C GLY A 85 8.25 -0.30 -13.46
N SER A 86 7.89 0.98 -13.34
CA SER A 86 8.84 2.10 -13.28
C SER A 86 9.09 2.61 -11.86
N LEU A 87 8.87 1.79 -10.82
CA LEU A 87 9.19 2.19 -9.44
C LEU A 87 10.66 2.58 -9.29
N PRO A 88 10.99 3.62 -8.51
CA PRO A 88 12.37 4.03 -8.30
C PRO A 88 13.23 2.93 -7.66
N HIS A 89 14.52 2.92 -8.01
CA HIS A 89 15.47 1.93 -7.48
C HIS A 89 15.49 1.89 -5.95
N TYR A 90 15.42 3.02 -5.26
CA TYR A 90 15.45 3.02 -3.79
C TYR A 90 14.22 2.35 -3.14
N VAL A 91 13.12 2.19 -3.89
CA VAL A 91 11.93 1.47 -3.45
C VAL A 91 12.11 -0.04 -3.65
N THR A 92 12.77 -0.44 -4.74
CA THR A 92 12.95 -1.84 -5.13
C THR A 92 14.24 -2.45 -4.57
N GLU A 93 15.19 -1.62 -4.10
CA GLU A 93 16.45 -2.07 -3.51
C GLU A 93 16.22 -2.84 -2.20
N ASN A 94 17.08 -3.83 -1.95
CA ASN A 94 17.01 -4.79 -0.83
C ASN A 94 15.92 -5.85 -0.95
N CYS A 95 15.12 -5.83 -2.01
CA CYS A 95 14.26 -6.95 -2.31
C CYS A 95 15.09 -8.04 -2.95
N THR A 96 15.15 -9.17 -2.26
CA THR A 96 16.06 -10.26 -2.57
C THR A 96 15.69 -10.99 -3.87
N GLY A 97 14.50 -10.70 -4.43
CA GLY A 97 13.94 -11.37 -5.60
C GLY A 97 13.58 -12.84 -5.36
N TYR A 98 13.80 -13.34 -4.14
CA TYR A 98 13.39 -14.67 -3.74
C TYR A 98 11.90 -14.70 -3.41
N SER A 99 11.31 -15.90 -3.48
CA SER A 99 9.97 -16.21 -2.97
C SER A 99 9.92 -16.17 -1.44
N ASP A 100 10.53 -15.15 -0.83
CA ASP A 100 10.53 -14.90 0.61
C ASP A 100 9.47 -13.85 0.97
N SER A 101 9.40 -13.49 2.25
CA SER A 101 8.39 -12.52 2.73
C SER A 101 8.73 -11.04 2.45
N SER A 102 9.79 -10.74 1.67
CA SER A 102 10.21 -9.35 1.38
C SER A 102 9.30 -8.62 0.39
N ASN A 103 8.65 -9.35 -0.53
CA ASN A 103 7.70 -8.82 -1.51
C ASN A 103 6.24 -9.04 -1.06
N THR A 104 5.91 -8.71 0.19
CA THR A 104 4.56 -8.94 0.75
C THR A 104 3.79 -7.67 1.12
N ASP A 105 4.44 -6.51 1.09
CA ASP A 105 3.79 -5.23 1.35
C ASP A 105 3.09 -4.74 0.07
N ARG A 106 1.84 -4.29 0.17
CA ARG A 106 1.08 -3.69 -0.93
C ARG A 106 0.37 -2.43 -0.46
N ASN A 107 0.35 -1.43 -1.34
CA ASN A 107 -0.48 -0.25 -1.18
C ASN A 107 -1.68 -0.39 -2.12
N ILE A 108 -2.89 -0.47 -1.56
CA ILE A 108 -4.14 -0.51 -2.31
C ILE A 108 -4.83 0.84 -2.21
N VAL A 109 -5.10 1.47 -3.34
CA VAL A 109 -5.59 2.85 -3.40
C VAL A 109 -6.84 2.93 -4.25
N SER A 110 -7.74 3.83 -3.89
CA SER A 110 -8.94 4.12 -4.66
C SER A 110 -8.99 5.60 -4.99
N PHE A 111 -9.20 5.87 -6.27
CA PHE A 111 -9.33 7.21 -6.81
C PHE A 111 -10.69 7.40 -7.44
N LYS A 112 -11.21 8.62 -7.35
CA LYS A 112 -12.35 9.09 -8.13
C LYS A 112 -11.81 9.95 -9.25
N SER A 113 -12.02 9.51 -10.49
CA SER A 113 -11.73 10.34 -11.65
C SER A 113 -12.64 11.58 -11.64
N SER A 114 -12.04 12.73 -11.86
CA SER A 114 -12.72 13.99 -12.16
C SER A 114 -12.19 14.52 -13.50
N TRP A 115 -12.82 15.57 -14.04
CA TRP A 115 -12.60 16.02 -15.41
C TRP A 115 -11.14 16.40 -15.73
N SER A 116 -10.32 16.72 -14.72
CA SER A 116 -8.93 17.12 -14.89
C SER A 116 -7.96 16.47 -13.90
N SER A 117 -8.43 15.63 -12.97
CA SER A 117 -7.57 15.00 -11.96
C SER A 117 -8.19 13.76 -11.33
N ALA A 118 -7.35 12.85 -10.83
CA ALA A 118 -7.77 11.70 -10.04
C ALA A 118 -7.70 12.06 -8.55
N LEU A 119 -8.85 12.25 -7.91
CA LEU A 119 -8.94 12.56 -6.48
C LEU A 119 -8.78 11.28 -5.66
N MET A 120 -7.85 11.26 -4.72
CA MET A 120 -7.69 10.11 -3.82
C MET A 120 -8.87 10.05 -2.83
N CYS A 121 -9.57 8.92 -2.81
CA CYS A 121 -10.69 8.71 -1.89
C CYS A 121 -10.27 7.92 -0.65
N SER A 122 -9.40 6.93 -0.84
CA SER A 122 -8.79 6.21 0.28
C SER A 122 -7.53 5.48 -0.16
N ALA A 123 -6.60 5.35 0.78
CA ALA A 123 -5.47 4.45 0.69
C ALA A 123 -5.58 3.37 1.78
N SER A 124 -5.18 2.17 1.42
CA SER A 124 -5.10 1.02 2.31
C SER A 124 -3.73 0.39 2.17
N PHE A 125 -3.12 0.02 3.29
CA PHE A 125 -1.82 -0.63 3.34
C PHE A 125 -2.05 -2.05 3.81
N THR A 126 -1.63 -3.00 2.99
CA THR A 126 -1.69 -4.41 3.35
C THR A 126 -0.28 -4.94 3.47
N PHE A 127 -0.09 -5.77 4.48
CA PHE A 127 1.16 -6.47 4.69
C PHE A 127 0.90 -7.84 5.27
N HIS A 128 1.83 -8.73 5.01
CA HIS A 128 1.79 -10.09 5.48
C HIS A 128 2.72 -10.24 6.70
N SER A 129 2.18 -10.61 7.86
CA SER A 129 3.00 -10.97 9.02
C SER A 129 2.96 -12.48 9.23
N MET A 130 4.14 -13.11 9.27
CA MET A 130 4.30 -14.51 9.72
C MET A 130 4.58 -14.52 11.22
N SER A 131 3.80 -15.29 11.98
CA SER A 131 4.10 -15.59 13.39
C SER A 131 4.50 -17.05 13.54
N PHE A 132 5.60 -17.32 14.26
CA PHE A 132 6.08 -18.67 14.57
C PHE A 132 5.73 -19.04 16.01
N TYR A 133 4.95 -20.12 16.20
CA TYR A 133 4.75 -20.71 17.52
C TYR A 133 5.80 -21.78 17.82
N SER A 134 6.62 -21.54 18.84
CA SER A 134 7.79 -22.35 19.22
C SER A 134 7.48 -23.82 19.57
N SER A 135 6.22 -24.18 19.83
CA SER A 135 5.86 -25.53 20.29
C SER A 135 5.36 -26.47 19.18
N LYS A 136 5.13 -25.99 17.94
CA LYS A 136 4.49 -26.81 16.89
C LYS A 136 5.00 -26.65 15.45
N GLN A 137 6.05 -25.85 15.17
CA GLN A 137 6.44 -25.48 13.79
C GLN A 137 5.25 -25.01 12.94
N GLN A 138 4.23 -24.45 13.56
CA GLN A 138 3.00 -24.05 12.90
C GLN A 138 3.12 -22.57 12.52
N GLN A 139 3.02 -22.30 11.22
CA GLN A 139 3.07 -20.94 10.66
C GLN A 139 1.65 -20.39 10.61
N THR A 140 1.43 -19.19 11.16
CA THR A 140 0.18 -18.44 10.96
C THR A 140 0.42 -17.24 10.06
N HIS A 141 -0.34 -17.20 8.97
CA HIS A 141 -0.33 -16.14 7.98
C HIS A 141 -1.42 -15.14 8.35
N THR A 142 -1.03 -13.92 8.72
CA THR A 142 -1.98 -12.85 9.04
C THR A 142 -1.88 -11.75 7.98
N HIS A 143 -3.01 -11.44 7.36
CA HIS A 143 -3.17 -10.28 6.49
C HIS A 143 -3.72 -9.12 7.32
N THR A 144 -2.91 -8.08 7.49
CA THR A 144 -3.35 -6.86 8.16
C THR A 144 -3.61 -5.79 7.12
N THR A 145 -4.82 -5.21 7.17
CA THR A 145 -5.23 -4.10 6.31
C THR A 145 -5.42 -2.87 7.17
N CYS A 146 -4.63 -1.85 6.90
CA CYS A 146 -4.77 -0.53 7.47
C CYS A 146 -5.38 0.42 6.44
N ARG A 147 -6.20 1.38 6.86
CA ARG A 147 -6.85 2.34 5.96
C ARG A 147 -6.62 3.76 6.43
N THR A 148 -6.46 4.67 5.47
CA THR A 148 -6.42 6.11 5.70
C THR A 148 -7.07 6.85 4.53
N THR A 149 -7.58 8.05 4.80
CA THR A 149 -7.96 9.02 3.77
C THR A 149 -6.88 10.09 3.58
N SER A 150 -5.80 10.01 4.35
CA SER A 150 -4.89 11.11 4.64
C SER A 150 -3.43 10.64 4.60
N VAL A 151 -3.02 9.98 3.50
CA VAL A 151 -1.71 9.32 3.41
C VAL A 151 -0.53 10.25 3.67
N CYS A 152 -0.57 11.47 3.12
CA CYS A 152 0.49 12.47 3.30
C CYS A 152 0.56 13.06 4.71
N TYR A 153 -0.41 12.79 5.58
CA TYR A 153 -0.36 13.19 7.00
C TYR A 153 0.16 12.06 7.91
N ILE A 154 0.42 10.87 7.34
CA ILE A 154 0.97 9.71 8.06
C ILE A 154 2.50 9.63 7.88
N VAL A 155 3.01 10.04 6.73
CA VAL A 155 4.43 9.95 6.33
C VAL A 155 5.09 11.31 6.27
#